data_AF-A0A7G8J5V3-F1
#
_entry.id   AF-A0A7G8J5V3-F1
#
_cell.length_a   1.000
_cell.length_b   1.000
_cell.length_c   1.000
_cell.angle_alpha   90.00
_cell.angle_beta   90.00
_cell.angle_gamma   90.00
#
_symmetry.space_group_name_H-M   'P 1'
#
loop_
_entity.id
_entity.type
_entity.pdbx_description
1 polymer ?
#
loop_
_entity_poly.entity_id
_entity_poly.type
_entity_poly.pdbx_seq_one_letter_code
_entity_poly.pdbx_strand_id
1 'polypeptide(L)'
;MIDLTQHSDVHVLFLETTEADLKAKDKSLPSDTHLVRYIKEGIEQISALRAYKSVDIFDALHDNGCEVLEIRRGFGTIRPNLYGFVKTEG
;
A
#
# COMPACT_ATOMS: atom_id res chain seq x y z
N MET A 1 -3.75 3.95 -15.54
CA MET A 1 -3.27 4.44 -14.23
C MET A 1 -4.44 4.29 -13.25
N ILE A 2 -4.25 3.67 -12.08
CA ILE A 2 -5.32 3.59 -11.05
C ILE A 2 -5.23 4.88 -10.25
N ASP A 3 -6.29 5.69 -10.24
CA ASP A 3 -6.32 6.93 -9.48
C ASP A 3 -6.84 6.64 -8.08
N LEU A 4 -5.93 6.25 -7.18
CA LEU A 4 -6.25 5.99 -5.77
C LEU A 4 -6.20 7.28 -4.92
N THR A 5 -5.85 8.41 -5.54
CA THR A 5 -5.71 9.72 -4.91
C THR A 5 -7.03 10.40 -4.55
N GLN A 6 -8.17 9.87 -5.01
CA GLN A 6 -9.51 10.32 -4.61
C GLN A 6 -9.79 10.08 -3.11
N HIS A 7 -9.16 9.08 -2.49
CA HIS A 7 -9.28 8.81 -1.06
C HIS A 7 -8.12 9.43 -0.31
N SER A 8 -8.40 10.46 0.51
CA SER A 8 -7.38 11.19 1.28
C SER A 8 -6.56 10.30 2.22
N ASP A 9 -7.08 9.11 2.56
CA ASP A 9 -6.50 8.18 3.52
C ASP A 9 -5.67 7.06 2.86
N VAL A 10 -5.72 6.89 1.53
CA VAL A 10 -4.98 5.86 0.79
C VAL A 10 -3.83 6.49 0.02
N HIS A 11 -2.61 6.06 0.32
CA HIS A 11 -1.39 6.50 -0.34
C HIS A 11 -0.69 5.34 -1.05
N VAL A 12 -0.40 5.51 -2.33
CA VAL A 12 0.39 4.55 -3.09
C VAL A 12 1.86 4.70 -2.71
N LEU A 13 2.49 3.62 -2.21
CA LEU A 13 3.91 3.60 -1.93
C LEU A 13 4.70 3.03 -3.12
N PHE A 14 4.29 1.85 -3.59
CA PHE A 14 4.92 1.17 -4.71
C PHE A 14 3.86 0.54 -5.60
N LEU A 15 3.98 0.76 -6.90
CA LEU A 15 3.21 0.07 -7.92
C LEU A 15 4.06 -1.08 -8.45
N GLU A 16 3.43 -2.22 -8.79
CA GLU A 16 4.10 -3.36 -9.43
C GLU A 16 5.29 -3.90 -8.61
N THR A 17 5.09 -4.03 -7.30
CA THR A 17 6.08 -4.59 -6.38
C THR A 17 5.78 -6.06 -6.10
N THR A 18 6.63 -6.73 -5.33
CA THR A 18 6.41 -8.13 -4.92
C THR A 18 6.49 -8.25 -3.41
N GLU A 19 5.88 -9.31 -2.87
CA GLU A 19 5.97 -9.59 -1.44
C GLU A 19 7.43 -9.67 -0.97
N ALA A 20 8.30 -10.27 -1.77
CA ALA A 20 9.72 -10.40 -1.47
C ALA A 20 10.44 -9.04 -1.39
N ASP A 21 10.17 -8.13 -2.33
CA ASP A 21 10.77 -6.79 -2.32
C ASP A 21 10.28 -5.96 -1.14
N LEU A 22 8.97 -6.01 -0.84
CA LEU A 22 8.41 -5.34 0.34
C LEU A 22 9.00 -5.86 1.63
N LYS A 23 9.14 -7.19 1.75
CA LYS A 23 9.70 -7.85 2.92
C LYS A 23 11.19 -7.57 3.07
N ALA A 24 11.91 -7.32 1.99
CA ALA A 24 13.30 -6.85 2.05
C ALA A 24 13.38 -5.38 2.52
N LYS A 25 12.34 -4.58 2.26
CA LYS A 25 12.24 -3.17 2.64
C LYS A 25 11.46 -2.93 3.93
N ASP A 26 11.01 -3.98 4.63
CA ASP A 26 10.11 -3.89 5.79
C ASP A 26 10.64 -2.97 6.89
N LYS A 27 11.97 -2.97 7.07
CA LYS A 27 12.67 -2.15 8.07
C LYS A 27 12.65 -0.65 7.78
N SER A 28 12.36 -0.26 6.54
CA SER A 28 12.26 1.13 6.09
C SER A 28 10.82 1.56 5.80
N LEU A 29 9.84 0.67 5.97
CA LEU A 29 8.45 0.94 5.65
C LEU A 29 7.59 1.15 6.91
N PRO A 30 6.57 2.01 6.83
CA PRO A 30 5.66 2.24 7.95
C PRO A 30 4.80 1.00 8.21
N SER A 31 4.48 0.71 9.46
CA SER A 31 3.68 -0.47 9.84
C SER A 31 2.27 -0.50 9.26
N ASP A 32 1.73 0.65 8.85
CA ASP A 32 0.47 0.79 8.10
C ASP A 32 0.65 0.57 6.58
N THR A 33 1.72 -0.11 6.18
CA THR A 33 1.90 -0.59 4.80
C THR A 33 1.14 -1.90 4.62
N HIS A 34 0.28 -1.89 3.61
CA HIS A 34 -0.51 -3.02 3.17
C HIS A 34 -0.05 -3.44 1.78
N LEU A 35 0.28 -4.72 1.63
CA LEU A 35 0.48 -5.33 0.33
C LEU A 35 -0.88 -5.76 -0.19
N VAL A 36 -1.24 -5.27 -1.37
CA VAL A 36 -2.50 -5.61 -2.01
C VAL A 36 -2.24 -6.24 -3.35
N ARG A 37 -2.79 -7.44 -3.49
CA ARG A 37 -2.77 -8.22 -4.71
C ARG A 37 -4.13 -8.13 -5.34
N TYR A 38 -4.20 -7.65 -6.58
CA TYR A 38 -5.45 -7.45 -7.29
C TYR A 38 -5.29 -7.81 -8.78
N ILE A 39 -6.39 -8.16 -9.42
CA ILE A 39 -6.45 -8.36 -10.87
C ILE A 39 -7.02 -7.10 -11.50
N LYS A 40 -6.27 -6.53 -12.44
CA LYS A 40 -6.74 -5.43 -13.28
C LYS A 40 -6.71 -5.87 -14.73
N GLU A 41 -7.86 -5.79 -15.40
CA GLU A 41 -7.96 -6.13 -16.84
C GLU A 41 -7.45 -7.55 -17.16
N GLY A 42 -7.62 -8.50 -16.22
CA GLY A 42 -7.14 -9.88 -16.35
C GLY A 42 -5.66 -10.10 -16.02
N ILE A 43 -4.95 -9.06 -15.57
CA ILE A 43 -3.54 -9.13 -15.17
C ILE A 43 -3.44 -9.05 -13.65
N GLU A 44 -2.83 -10.05 -13.04
CA GLU A 44 -2.48 -10.02 -11.63
C GLU A 44 -1.38 -8.99 -11.38
N GLN A 45 -1.67 -7.99 -10.54
CA GLN A 45 -0.72 -6.99 -10.09
C GLN A 45 -0.64 -7.00 -8.57
N ILE A 46 0.54 -6.67 -8.07
CA ILE A 46 0.80 -6.53 -6.65
C ILE A 46 1.32 -5.11 -6.43
N SER A 47 0.66 -4.38 -5.53
CA SER A 47 1.04 -3.01 -5.18
C SER A 47 1.07 -2.84 -3.67
N ALA A 48 1.94 -1.95 -3.21
CA ALA A 48 2.02 -1.57 -1.81
C ALA A 48 1.30 -0.25 -1.58
N LEU A 49 0.29 -0.30 -0.74
CA LEU A 49 -0.59 0.80 -0.42
C LEU A 49 -0.53 1.04 1.08
N ARG A 50 -0.46 2.31 1.48
CA ARG A 50 -0.58 2.73 2.87
C ARG A 50 -1.99 3.26 3.09
N ALA A 51 -2.69 2.74 4.08
CA ALA A 51 -3.99 3.27 4.49
C ALA A 51 -4.23 2.97 5.96
N TYR A 52 -5.05 3.78 6.63
CA TYR A 52 -5.43 3.50 8.02
C TYR A 52 -6.35 2.28 8.13
N LYS A 53 -7.19 2.05 7.12
CA LYS A 53 -8.08 0.88 7.06
C LYS A 53 -7.95 0.16 5.73
N SER A 54 -7.97 -1.17 5.81
CA SER A 54 -7.98 -2.03 4.62
C SER A 54 -9.26 -1.90 3.80
N VAL A 55 -10.37 -1.47 4.40
CA VAL A 55 -11.64 -1.24 3.69
C VAL A 55 -11.54 -0.10 2.68
N ASP A 56 -10.83 0.98 3.00
CA ASP A 56 -10.62 2.10 2.07
C ASP A 56 -9.82 1.68 0.84
N ILE A 57 -8.84 0.79 1.02
CA ILE A 57 -8.07 0.23 -0.11
C ILE A 57 -8.96 -0.65 -0.99
N PHE A 58 -9.79 -1.49 -0.36
CA PHE A 58 -10.69 -2.37 -1.08
C PHE A 58 -11.70 -1.55 -1.91
N ASP A 59 -12.31 -0.53 -1.30
CA ASP A 59 -13.28 0.35 -1.95
C ASP A 59 -12.66 1.07 -3.15
N ALA A 60 -11.47 1.65 -2.98
CA ALA A 60 -10.79 2.37 -4.06
C ALA A 60 -10.38 1.46 -5.24
N LEU A 61 -9.94 0.22 -4.97
CA LEU A 61 -9.63 -0.75 -6.02
C LEU A 61 -10.90 -1.26 -6.71
N HIS A 62 -11.95 -1.53 -5.93
CA HIS A 62 -13.22 -2.01 -6.43
C HIS A 62 -13.93 -0.95 -7.30
N ASP A 63 -13.91 0.32 -6.92
CA ASP A 63 -14.42 1.45 -7.71
C ASP A 63 -13.67 1.59 -9.05
N ASN A 64 -12.36 1.31 -9.04
CA ASN A 64 -11.53 1.25 -10.26
C ASN A 64 -11.74 -0.03 -11.09
N GLY A 65 -12.69 -0.91 -10.74
CA GLY A 65 -12.96 -2.16 -11.45
C GLY A 65 -11.84 -3.20 -11.30
N CYS A 66 -11.03 -3.10 -10.26
CA CYS A 66 -10.00 -4.07 -9.93
C CYS A 66 -10.54 -5.12 -8.95
N GLU A 67 -10.21 -6.39 -9.17
CA GLU A 67 -10.61 -7.48 -8.28
C GLU A 67 -9.54 -7.70 -7.22
N VAL A 68 -9.84 -7.41 -5.96
CA VAL A 68 -8.88 -7.62 -4.86
C VAL A 68 -8.81 -9.10 -4.48
N LEU A 69 -7.64 -9.69 -4.68
CA LEU A 69 -7.36 -11.09 -4.34
C LEU A 69 -6.94 -11.26 -2.88
N GLU A 70 -5.98 -10.44 -2.44
CA GLU A 70 -5.41 -10.55 -1.10
C GLU A 70 -4.95 -9.19 -0.59
N ILE A 71 -5.30 -8.86 0.65
CA ILE A 71 -4.75 -7.71 1.38
C ILE A 71 -3.98 -8.25 2.57
N ARG A 72 -2.65 -8.14 2.54
CA ARG A 72 -1.79 -8.49 3.66
C ARG A 72 -1.28 -7.23 4.34
N ARG A 73 -1.37 -7.23 5.66
CA ARG A 73 -0.87 -6.18 6.55
C ARG A 73 0.42 -6.63 7.23
N GLY A 74 1.25 -5.67 7.64
CA GLY A 74 2.47 -5.95 8.41
C GLY A 74 3.75 -6.02 7.60
N PHE A 75 3.83 -5.29 6.47
CA PHE A 75 5.05 -5.16 5.68
C PHE A 75 5.93 -3.97 6.10
N GLY A 76 5.64 -3.36 7.24
CA GLY A 76 6.46 -2.30 7.79
C GLY A 76 6.70 -2.48 9.27
N THR A 77 7.92 -2.17 9.68
CA THR A 77 8.37 -2.24 11.08
C THR A 77 8.47 -0.83 11.69
N ILE A 78 8.48 0.22 10.87
CA ILE A 78 8.57 1.61 11.36
C ILE A 78 7.21 2.06 11.86
N ARG A 79 7.14 2.58 13.09
CA ARG A 79 5.90 3.20 13.58
C ARG A 79 5.47 4.32 12.61
N PRO A 80 4.21 4.39 12.18
CA PRO A 80 3.72 5.43 11.28
C PRO A 80 4.01 6.85 11.79
N ASN A 81 4.03 7.03 13.11
CA ASN A 81 4.34 8.31 13.75
C ASN A 81 5.83 8.70 13.69
N LEU A 82 6.74 7.79 13.34
CA LEU A 82 8.16 8.06 13.09
C LEU A 82 8.46 8.15 11.59
N TYR A 83 7.59 7.60 10.75
CA TYR A 83 7.70 7.64 9.31
C TYR A 83 7.30 9.03 8.78
N GLY A 84 8.28 9.91 8.67
CA GLY A 84 8.09 11.31 8.25
C GLY A 84 8.68 12.34 9.23
N PHE A 85 8.95 11.96 10.48
CA PHE A 85 9.67 12.81 11.45
C PHE A 85 11.19 12.84 11.22
N VAL A 86 11.70 12.06 10.27
CA VAL A 86 13.11 12.16 9.82
C VAL A 86 13.28 13.26 8.77
N LYS A 87 12.56 14.38 8.92
CA LYS A 87 12.92 15.63 8.26
C LYS A 87 13.08 16.74 9.30
N THR A 88 14.34 17.17 9.38
CA THR A 88 14.86 18.42 9.95
C THR A 88 14.96 18.46 11.47
N GLU A 89 16.15 18.22 11.99
CA GLU A 89 17.14 19.24 12.39
C GLU A 89 18.53 18.63 12.05
N GLY A 90 19.45 19.28 11.34
CA GLY A 90 20.18 20.48 11.75
C GLY A 90 21.62 20.05 12.02
#